data_AF-A0A5A7N497-F1
#
_entry.id   AF-A0A5A7N497-F1
#
_cell.length_a   1.000
_cell.length_b   1.000
_cell.length_c   1.000
_cell.angle_alpha   90.00
_cell.angle_beta   90.00
_cell.angle_gamma   90.00
#
_symmetry.space_group_name_H-M   'P 1'
#
loop_
_entity.id
_entity.type
_entity.pdbx_description
1 polymer ?
#
loop_
_entity_poly.entity_id
_entity_poly.type
_entity_poly.pdbx_seq_one_letter_code
_entity_poly.pdbx_strand_id
1 'polypeptide(L)' 'MFRKTARNFNPMMAMAGRTTVADVEEIVALGDIDGDSNHTPGIFVQRIVKGSFEKRIEQRTTRTRAA' A
#
# COMPACT_ATOMS: atom_id res chain seq x y z
N MET A 1 -3.14 -3.62 3.48
CA MET A 1 -3.30 -2.26 4.04
C MET A 1 -2.10 -1.39 3.65
N PHE A 2 -2.30 -0.14 3.27
CA PHE A 2 -1.17 0.78 2.97
C PHE A 2 -0.62 1.43 4.24
N ARG A 3 0.70 1.52 4.35
CA ARG A 3 1.36 2.14 5.51
C ARG A 3 1.52 3.66 5.32
N LYS A 4 0.82 4.46 6.14
CA LYS A 4 0.92 5.93 6.17
C LYS A 4 0.72 6.55 4.78
N THR A 5 1.63 7.44 4.36
CA THR A 5 1.61 8.16 3.09
C THR A 5 1.88 7.29 1.87
N ALA A 6 2.26 6.02 2.04
CA ALA A 6 2.26 5.05 0.94
C ALA A 6 0.83 4.79 0.42
N ARG A 7 -0.21 5.22 1.14
CA ARG A 7 -1.59 5.34 0.66
C ARG A 7 -1.79 6.61 -0.17
N ASN A 8 -0.99 6.79 -1.21
CA ASN A 8 -1.14 7.92 -2.14
C ASN A 8 -2.22 7.58 -3.19
N PHE A 9 -1.87 7.54 -4.47
CA PHE A 9 -2.78 7.22 -5.57
C PHE A 9 -3.13 5.74 -5.68
N ASN A 10 -2.50 4.86 -4.91
CA ASN A 10 -2.68 3.41 -5.02
C ASN A 10 -4.17 2.93 -5.01
N PRO A 11 -5.05 3.37 -4.08
CA PRO A 11 -6.46 2.98 -4.11
C PRO A 11 -7.19 3.46 -5.38
N MET A 12 -6.92 4.69 -5.83
CA MET A 12 -7.56 5.25 -7.01
C MET A 12 -7.16 4.49 -8.28
N MET A 13 -5.88 4.13 -8.40
CA MET A 13 -5.38 3.35 -9.54
C MET A 13 -5.95 1.93 -9.55
N ALA A 14 -6.12 1.31 -8.38
CA ALA A 14 -6.73 -0.02 -8.27
C ALA A 14 -8.17 -0.04 -8.79
N MET A 15 -8.95 1.02 -8.53
CA MET A 15 -10.34 1.12 -8.98
C MET A 15 -10.48 1.53 -10.45
N ALA A 16 -9.52 2.29 -10.98
CA ALA A 16 -9.53 2.75 -12.38
C ALA A 16 -9.08 1.67 -13.37
N GLY A 17 -8.33 0.67 -12.92
CA GLY A 17 -7.81 -0.40 -13.76
C GLY A 17 -8.89 -1.42 -14.15
N ARG A 18 -8.92 -1.79 -15.44
CA ARG A 18 -9.64 -3.01 -15.89
C ARG A 18 -9.04 -4.27 -15.28
N THR A 19 -7.72 -4.26 -15.07
CA THR A 19 -6.98 -5.34 -14.45
C THR A 19 -5.89 -4.74 -13.56
N THR A 20 -6.02 -4.99 -12.26
CA THR A 20 -5.18 -4.49 -11.19
C THR A 20 -4.39 -5.65 -10.60
N VAL A 21 -3.07 -5.46 -10.58
CA VAL A 21 -2.12 -6.34 -9.89
C VAL A 21 -1.55 -5.56 -8.71
N ALA A 22 -1.73 -6.07 -7.49
CA ALA A 22 -1.19 -5.47 -6.29
C ALA A 22 0.11 -6.18 -5.89
N ASP A 23 1.22 -5.44 -5.88
CA ASP A 23 2.48 -5.89 -5.31
C ASP A 23 2.54 -5.50 -3.83
N VAL A 24 2.63 -6.49 -2.93
CA VAL A 24 2.46 -6.31 -1.49
C VAL A 24 3.63 -6.90 -0.71
N GLU A 25 3.89 -6.32 0.47
CA GLU A 25 4.94 -6.81 1.38
C GLU A 25 4.51 -8.11 2.08
N GLU A 26 3.23 -8.23 2.37
CA GLU A 26 2.67 -9.32 3.16
C GLU A 26 1.34 -9.79 2.59
N ILE A 27 1.16 -11.11 2.58
CA ILE A 27 -0.11 -11.78 2.28
C ILE A 27 -0.49 -12.51 3.56
N VAL A 28 -1.70 -12.25 4.04
CA VAL A 28 -2.26 -12.81 5.27
C VAL A 28 -3.48 -13.67 4.95
N ALA A 29 -3.97 -14.45 5.91
CA ALA A 29 -5.16 -15.25 5.72
C ALA A 29 -6.42 -14.37 5.68
N LEU A 30 -7.52 -14.93 5.16
CA LEU A 30 -8.81 -14.26 5.16
C LEU A 30 -9.26 -14.03 6.61
N GLY A 31 -9.67 -12.79 6.92
CA GLY A 31 -10.09 -12.39 8.27
C GLY A 31 -8.98 -11.77 9.12
N ASP A 32 -7.70 -11.89 8.74
CA ASP A 32 -6.58 -11.27 9.47
C ASP A 32 -6.53 -9.74 9.30
N ILE A 33 -7.21 -9.21 8.29
CA ILE A 33 -7.42 -7.78 8.08
C ILE A 33 -8.83 -7.43 8.53
N ASP A 34 -8.92 -6.54 9.52
CA ASP A 34 -10.18 -5.97 9.94
C ASP A 34 -10.85 -5.20 8.77
N GLY A 35 -12.15 -5.44 8.59
CA GLY A 35 -12.92 -4.92 7.45
C GLY A 35 -12.94 -3.39 7.41
N ASP A 36 -13.08 -2.74 8.57
CA ASP A 36 -13.12 -1.28 8.68
C ASP A 36 -11.73 -0.65 8.46
N SER A 37 -10.67 -1.42 8.71
CA SER A 37 -9.28 -1.02 8.42
C SER A 37 -8.87 -1.18 6.94
N ASN A 38 -9.72 -1.78 6.09
CA ASN A 38 -9.37 -2.04 4.70
C ASN A 38 -9.43 -0.77 3.83
N HIS A 39 -8.29 -0.36 3.29
CA HIS A 39 -8.20 0.86 2.46
C HIS A 39 -8.64 0.66 1.01
N THR A 40 -8.59 -0.56 0.50
CA THR A 40 -8.93 -0.87 -0.89
C THR A 40 -9.59 -2.24 -0.90
N PRO A 41 -10.94 -2.28 -1.02
CA PRO A 41 -11.67 -3.52 -1.07
C PRO A 41 -11.11 -4.48 -2.13
N GLY A 42 -11.05 -5.77 -1.79
CA GLY A 42 -10.43 -6.79 -2.66
C GLY A 42 -11.10 -6.92 -4.03
N ILE A 43 -12.35 -6.47 -4.18
CA ILE A 43 -13.08 -6.46 -5.46
C ILE A 43 -12.35 -5.67 -6.56
N PHE A 44 -11.52 -4.69 -6.19
CA PHE A 44 -10.76 -3.88 -7.13
C PHE A 44 -9.39 -4.50 -7.51
N VAL A 45 -9.03 -5.67 -6.99
CA VAL A 45 -7.73 -6.31 -7.19
C VAL A 45 -7.92 -7.72 -7.75
N GLN A 46 -7.35 -8.01 -8.93
CA GLN A 46 -7.51 -9.30 -9.59
C GLN A 46 -6.33 -10.25 -9.35
N ARG A 47 -5.14 -9.71 -9.06
CA ARG A 47 -3.94 -10.51 -8.76
C ARG A 47 -3.14 -9.86 -7.64
N ILE A 48 -2.56 -10.70 -6.79
CA ILE A 48 -1.69 -10.28 -5.68
C ILE A 48 -0.34 -10.95 -5.87
N VAL A 49 0.74 -10.19 -5.77
CA VAL A 49 2.11 -10.68 -5.83
C VAL A 49 2.82 -10.22 -4.55
N LYS A 50 3.61 -11.11 -3.95
CA LYS A 50 4.45 -10.76 -2.80
C LYS A 50 5.84 -10.35 -3.27
N GLY A 51 6.16 -9.07 -3.15
CA GLY A 51 7.42 -8.48 -3.60
C GLY A 51 8.41 -8.17 -2.47
N SER A 52 9.65 -7.90 -2.85
CA SER A 52 10.70 -7.36 -1.98
C SER A 52 11.00 -5.92 -2.38
N PHE A 53 11.02 -4.99 -1.42
CA PHE A 53 11.12 -3.56 -1.69
C PHE A 53 12.30 -2.90 -0.97
N GLU A 54 13.10 -2.12 -1.70
CA GLU A 54 14.21 -1.33 -1.16
C GLU A 54 13.72 -0.11 -0.34
N LYS A 55 12.55 0.46 -0.68
CA LYS A 55 11.92 1.65 -0.06
C LYS A 55 12.89 2.81 0.19
N ARG A 56 13.43 3.37 -0.89
CA ARG A 56 14.34 4.52 -0.84
C ARG A 56 13.68 5.75 -0.23
N ILE A 57 14.42 6.46 0.61
CA ILE A 57 14.05 7.79 1.13
C ILE A 57 14.83 8.81 0.33
N GLU A 58 14.15 9.58 -0.52
CA GLU A 58 14.78 10.59 -1.37
C GLU A 58 15.43 11.70 -0.54
N GLN A 59 14.72 12.21 0.47
CA GLN A 59 15.19 13.27 1.36
C GLN A 59 15.04 12.84 2.82
N ARG A 60 16.13 12.42 3.45
CA ARG A 60 16.14 11.96 4.85
C ARG A 60 16.38 13.13 5.80
N THR A 61 15.31 13.76 6.26
CA THR A 61 15.37 14.85 7.25
C THR A 61 15.16 14.31 8.66
N THR A 62 16.15 14.47 9.55
CA THR A 62 16.06 14.01 10.95
C THR A 62 15.91 15.15 11.98
N ARG A 63 16.20 16.40 11.57
CA ARG A 63 16.27 17.65 12.38
C ARG A 63 17.16 17.52 13.66
N THR A 64 17.47 18.53 14.48
CA THR A 64 16.72 19.74 14.88
C THR A 64 17.16 21.01 14.17
N ARG A 65 16.19 21.63 13.49
CA ARG A 65 16.33 22.94 12.88
C ARG A 65 16.11 23.99 13.98
N ALA A 66 17.16 24.71 14.35
CA ALA A 66 17.13 25.85 15.27
C ALA A 66 18.02 26.98 14.69
N ALA A 67 17.64 28.22 15.01
CA ALA A 67 17.79 29.47 14.24
C ALA A 67 19.13 29.72 13.54
#